data_AF-A0A267DB26-F1
#
_entry.id   AF-A0A267DB26-F1
#
_cell.length_a   1.000
_cell.length_b   1.000
_cell.length_c   1.000
_cell.angle_alpha   90.00
_cell.angle_beta   90.00
_cell.angle_gamma   90.00
#
_symmetry.space_group_name_H-M   'P 1'
#
loop_
_entity.id
_entity.type
_entity.pdbx_description
1 polymer ?
#
loop_
_entity_poly.entity_id
_entity_poly.type
_entity_poly.pdbx_seq_one_letter_code
_entity_poly.pdbx_strand_id
1 'polypeptide(L)'
;CHEHIELYANPAGEVLFFRQRDSPLYPSLKLLHRYPFMLPHMQADKGAIKFLLNGSNVMCPGLTTPGGRLSQVPASTVVAVMAEGKQHALAIGLTAMSADEIASKNKGVGIETVHCLNDGLWRLRSVK
;
A
#
# COMPACT_ATOMS: atom_id res chain seq x y z
N CYS A 1 -8.94 2.23 -24.51
CA CYS A 1 -9.12 1.71 -23.13
C CYS A 1 -8.30 2.56 -22.18
N HIS A 2 -8.87 3.63 -21.62
CA HIS A 2 -8.19 4.42 -20.59
C HIS A 2 -8.64 3.89 -19.24
N GLU A 3 -7.68 3.65 -18.34
CA GLU A 3 -7.96 3.27 -16.97
C GLU A 3 -8.77 4.39 -16.31
N HIS A 4 -10.02 4.12 -15.93
CA HIS A 4 -10.87 5.09 -15.25
C HIS A 4 -10.38 5.23 -13.80
N ILE A 5 -9.58 6.27 -13.57
CA ILE A 5 -9.08 6.67 -12.26
C ILE A 5 -9.87 7.91 -11.81
N GLU A 6 -10.47 7.82 -10.64
CA GLU A 6 -11.12 8.95 -9.98
C GLU A 6 -10.20 9.47 -8.88
N LEU A 7 -10.01 10.80 -8.84
CA LEU A 7 -9.22 11.48 -7.82
C LEU A 7 -10.15 12.36 -6.98
N TYR A 8 -10.15 12.13 -5.67
CA TYR A 8 -10.91 12.91 -4.70
C TYR A 8 -9.95 13.92 -4.06
N ALA A 9 -10.02 15.17 -4.50
CA ALA A 9 -9.15 16.25 -4.04
C ALA A 9 -9.90 17.26 -3.17
N ASN A 10 -9.18 17.91 -2.26
CA ASN A 10 -9.72 19.05 -1.50
C ASN A 10 -9.73 20.33 -2.37
N PRO A 11 -10.34 21.44 -1.91
CA PRO A 11 -10.36 22.70 -2.66
C PRO A 11 -8.98 23.30 -2.96
N ALA A 12 -7.93 22.89 -2.23
CA ALA A 12 -6.55 23.29 -2.50
C ALA A 12 -5.88 22.46 -3.62
N GLY A 13 -6.56 21.42 -4.13
CA GLY A 13 -6.08 20.53 -5.18
C GLY A 13 -5.24 19.35 -4.67
N GLU A 14 -5.12 19.15 -3.35
CA GLU A 14 -4.44 18.00 -2.76
C GLU A 14 -5.31 16.74 -2.90
N VAL A 15 -4.77 15.69 -3.52
CA VAL A 15 -5.47 14.41 -3.64
C VAL A 15 -5.48 13.70 -2.29
N LEU A 16 -6.69 13.49 -1.76
CA LEU A 16 -6.93 12.80 -0.49
C LEU A 16 -7.15 11.31 -0.70
N PHE A 17 -7.98 10.95 -1.67
CA PHE A 17 -8.29 9.56 -2.02
C PHE A 17 -8.28 9.38 -3.54
N PHE A 18 -8.14 8.14 -3.98
CA PHE A 18 -8.28 7.75 -5.36
C PHE A 18 -8.95 6.39 -5.48
N ARG A 19 -9.58 6.14 -6.62
CA ARG A 19 -10.26 4.88 -6.93
C ARG A 19 -9.99 4.49 -8.38
N GLN A 20 -9.79 3.21 -8.63
CA GLN A 20 -9.70 2.65 -9.97
C GLN A 20 -10.95 1.81 -10.24
N ARG A 21 -11.86 2.26 -11.11
CA ARG A 21 -13.14 1.58 -11.42
C ARG A 21 -13.89 1.12 -10.16
N ASP A 22 -14.15 -0.18 -10.05
CA ASP A 22 -14.89 -0.85 -8.97
C ASP A 22 -13.99 -1.28 -7.80
N SER A 23 -12.70 -0.90 -7.82
CA SER A 23 -11.80 -1.13 -6.69
C SER A 23 -12.23 -0.31 -5.46
N PRO A 24 -11.79 -0.70 -4.26
CA PRO A 24 -11.97 0.10 -3.06
C PRO A 24 -11.42 1.52 -3.20
N LEU A 25 -11.86 2.41 -2.31
CA LEU A 25 -11.27 3.74 -2.19
C LEU A 25 -9.94 3.64 -1.45
N TYR A 26 -8.87 4.18 -2.05
CA TYR A 26 -7.53 4.18 -1.47
C TYR A 26 -7.17 5.59 -1.00
N PRO A 27 -6.63 5.78 0.23
CA PRO A 27 -6.08 7.07 0.63
C PRO A 27 -4.80 7.36 -0.18
N SER A 28 -4.43 8.63 -0.32
CA SER A 28 -3.09 8.97 -0.80
C SER A 28 -2.05 8.69 0.28
N LEU A 29 -0.80 8.41 -0.12
CA LEU A 29 0.28 8.21 0.86
C LEU A 29 0.49 9.45 1.74
N LYS A 30 0.29 10.66 1.19
CA LYS A 30 0.37 11.93 1.96
C LYS A 30 -0.68 12.00 3.07
N LEU A 31 -1.92 11.60 2.75
CA LEU A 31 -2.99 11.54 3.74
C LEU A 31 -2.70 10.46 4.80
N LEU A 32 -2.25 9.28 4.37
CA LEU A 32 -1.88 8.19 5.25
C LEU A 32 -0.73 8.54 6.19
N HIS A 33 0.27 9.31 5.73
CA HIS A 33 1.36 9.76 6.60
C HIS A 33 0.88 10.71 7.69
N ARG A 34 -0.15 11.53 7.42
CA ARG A 34 -0.77 12.41 8.42
C ARG A 34 -1.66 11.63 9.40
N TYR A 35 -2.34 10.60 8.93
CA TYR A 35 -3.27 9.78 9.71
C TYR A 35 -2.95 8.28 9.54
N PRO A 36 -1.84 7.79 10.13
CA PRO A 36 -1.39 6.42 9.91
C PRO A 36 -2.34 5.35 10.45
N PHE A 37 -3.21 5.72 11.39
CA PHE A 37 -4.21 4.83 11.99
C PHE A 37 -5.37 4.45 11.06
N MET A 38 -5.49 5.08 9.88
CA MET A 38 -6.61 4.83 8.96
C MET A 38 -6.58 3.43 8.32
N LEU A 39 -5.40 2.83 8.18
CA LEU A 39 -5.23 1.52 7.56
C LEU A 39 -4.44 0.58 8.49
N PRO A 40 -4.74 -0.72 8.47
CA PRO A 40 -3.90 -1.73 9.11
C PRO A 40 -2.51 -1.78 8.46
N HIS A 41 -1.48 -2.03 9.27
CA HIS A 41 -0.08 -2.00 8.83
C HIS A 41 0.45 -3.40 8.54
N MET A 42 1.10 -3.56 7.39
CA MET A 42 1.85 -4.74 7.00
C MET A 42 3.31 -4.34 6.85
N GLN A 43 4.18 -4.84 7.71
CA GLN A 43 5.60 -4.51 7.68
C GLN A 43 6.36 -5.55 6.86
N ALA A 44 7.04 -5.08 5.82
CA ALA A 44 7.99 -5.86 5.04
C ALA A 44 9.42 -5.70 5.57
N ASP A 45 10.27 -6.65 5.20
CA ASP A 45 11.69 -6.62 5.52
C ASP A 45 12.47 -5.46 4.85
N LYS A 46 13.71 -5.26 5.30
CA LYS A 46 14.61 -4.23 4.73
C LYS A 46 14.96 -4.46 3.25
N GLY A 47 15.01 -5.71 2.80
CA GLY A 47 15.31 -6.08 1.42
C GLY A 47 14.20 -5.69 0.44
N ALA A 48 12.95 -5.67 0.90
CA ALA A 48 11.78 -5.29 0.12
C ALA A 48 11.74 -3.79 -0.20
N ILE A 49 12.42 -2.93 0.57
CA ILE A 49 12.35 -1.46 0.44
C ILE A 49 12.58 -0.99 -1.00
N LYS A 50 13.64 -1.48 -1.66
CA LYS A 50 13.97 -1.07 -3.04
C LYS A 50 12.86 -1.45 -4.02
N PHE A 51 12.24 -2.62 -3.84
CA PHE A 51 11.18 -3.12 -4.71
C PHE A 51 9.87 -2.37 -4.49
N LEU A 52 9.55 -2.05 -3.24
CA LEU A 52 8.37 -1.24 -2.88
C LEU A 52 8.41 0.15 -3.51
N LEU A 53 9.57 0.82 -3.46
CA LEU A 53 9.77 2.13 -4.08
C LEU A 53 9.66 2.10 -5.61
N ASN A 54 9.81 0.92 -6.22
CA ASN A 54 9.62 0.71 -7.65
C ASN A 54 8.18 0.26 -8.01
N GLY A 55 7.28 0.18 -7.03
CA GLY A 55 5.89 -0.26 -7.25
C GLY A 55 5.71 -1.76 -7.42
N SER A 56 6.70 -2.58 -7.03
CA SER A 56 6.56 -4.04 -7.07
C SER A 56 5.56 -4.54 -6.02
N ASN A 57 4.90 -5.65 -6.32
CA ASN A 57 4.06 -6.37 -5.36
C ASN A 57 4.87 -6.92 -4.19
N VAL A 58 4.22 -7.06 -3.04
CA VAL A 58 4.84 -7.63 -1.84
C VAL A 58 4.62 -9.13 -1.83
N MET A 59 5.73 -9.87 -1.86
CA MET A 59 5.72 -11.32 -1.84
C MET A 59 5.58 -11.82 -0.39
N CYS A 60 4.89 -12.94 -0.17
CA CYS A 60 4.69 -13.52 1.16
C CYS A 60 5.99 -13.68 1.97
N PRO A 61 7.11 -14.17 1.38
CA PRO A 61 8.39 -14.29 2.11
C PRO A 61 8.92 -12.97 2.69
N GLY A 62 8.64 -11.84 2.03
CA GLY A 62 9.09 -10.53 2.51
C GLY A 62 8.32 -10.03 3.75
N LEU A 63 7.17 -10.64 4.04
CA LEU A 63 6.31 -10.31 5.19
C LEU A 63 6.47 -11.30 6.36
N THR A 64 7.02 -12.48 6.11
CA THR A 64 7.19 -13.55 7.12
C THR A 64 8.63 -13.69 7.63
N THR A 65 9.51 -12.74 7.31
CA THR A 65 10.85 -12.68 7.89
C THR A 65 10.80 -12.26 9.37
N PRO A 66 11.90 -12.39 10.14
CA PRO A 66 11.96 -11.85 11.51
C PRO A 66 11.69 -10.34 11.61
N GLY A 67 11.93 -9.59 10.53
CA GLY A 67 11.64 -8.16 10.43
C GLY A 67 10.22 -7.86 9.94
N GLY A 68 9.46 -8.87 9.52
CA GLY A 68 8.09 -8.73 9.05
C GLY A 68 7.08 -8.67 10.19
N ARG A 69 5.99 -7.91 9.99
CA ARG A 69 4.84 -7.91 10.90
C ARG A 69 3.55 -7.91 10.10
N LEU A 70 2.65 -8.82 10.45
CA LEU A 70 1.35 -8.97 9.81
C LEU A 70 0.27 -8.50 10.77
N SER A 71 -0.54 -7.53 10.33
CA SER A 71 -1.83 -7.25 10.98
C SER A 71 -2.82 -8.34 10.59
N GLN A 72 -3.68 -8.74 11.53
CA GLN A 72 -4.71 -9.76 11.26
C GLN A 72 -5.83 -9.17 10.40
N VAL A 73 -5.78 -9.47 9.11
CA VAL A 73 -6.72 -8.96 8.10
C VAL A 73 -7.15 -10.07 7.12
N PRO A 74 -8.40 -10.05 6.63
CA PRO A 74 -8.84 -10.96 5.58
C PRO A 74 -8.24 -10.56 4.22
N ALA A 75 -8.36 -11.45 3.24
CA ALA A 75 -8.04 -11.14 1.85
C ALA A 75 -8.89 -9.95 1.34
N SER A 76 -8.40 -9.28 0.30
CA SER A 76 -9.02 -8.08 -0.30
C SER A 76 -9.18 -6.88 0.66
N THR A 77 -8.31 -6.75 1.66
CA THR A 77 -8.26 -5.60 2.57
C THR A 77 -7.21 -4.58 2.10
N VAL A 78 -7.55 -3.29 2.17
CA VAL A 78 -6.60 -2.20 1.90
C VAL A 78 -5.67 -2.03 3.09
N VAL A 79 -4.36 -2.09 2.85
CA VAL A 79 -3.32 -2.08 3.89
C VAL A 79 -2.24 -1.03 3.60
N ALA A 80 -1.65 -0.51 4.67
CA ALA A 80 -0.43 0.28 4.60
C ALA A 80 0.79 -0.63 4.61
N VAL A 81 1.65 -0.52 3.60
CA VAL A 81 2.90 -1.27 3.54
C VAL A 81 4.03 -0.46 4.17
N MET A 82 4.45 -0.93 5.35
CA MET A 82 5.57 -0.39 6.12
C MET A 82 6.84 -1.16 5.81
N ALA A 83 8.00 -0.60 6.17
CA ALA A 83 9.26 -1.33 6.13
C ALA A 83 9.99 -1.23 7.45
N GLU A 84 10.74 -2.28 7.79
CA GLU A 84 11.55 -2.32 9.00
C GLU A 84 12.51 -1.10 9.09
N GLY A 85 12.42 -0.35 10.18
CA GLY A 85 13.22 0.85 10.42
C GLY A 85 12.72 2.12 9.72
N LYS A 86 11.51 2.11 9.14
CA LYS A 86 10.86 3.30 8.56
C LYS A 86 9.60 3.67 9.36
N GLN A 87 9.42 4.97 9.60
CA GLN A 87 8.27 5.49 10.34
C GLN A 87 7.02 5.66 9.46
N HIS A 88 7.19 5.86 8.16
CA HIS A 88 6.12 6.15 7.23
C HIS A 88 5.89 4.99 6.26
N ALA A 89 4.65 4.83 5.80
CA ALA A 89 4.29 3.85 4.78
C ALA A 89 5.03 4.12 3.47
N LEU A 90 5.56 3.08 2.85
CA LEU A 90 6.24 3.15 1.56
C LEU A 90 5.28 2.91 0.40
N ALA A 91 4.21 2.16 0.64
CA ALA A 91 3.19 1.87 -0.33
C ALA A 91 1.84 1.61 0.34
N ILE A 92 0.80 1.62 -0.48
CA ILE A 92 -0.55 1.19 -0.18
C ILE A 92 -0.84 0.01 -1.09
N GLY A 93 -1.43 -1.03 -0.54
CA GLY A 93 -1.74 -2.23 -1.30
C GLY A 93 -3.05 -2.87 -0.88
N LEU A 94 -3.45 -3.84 -1.68
CA LEU A 94 -4.60 -4.70 -1.43
C LEU A 94 -4.06 -6.10 -1.12
N THR A 95 -4.48 -6.70 -0.01
CA THR A 95 -4.04 -8.06 0.32
C THR A 95 -4.64 -9.06 -0.68
N ALA A 96 -3.79 -9.84 -1.36
CA ALA A 96 -4.23 -10.91 -2.25
C ALA A 96 -4.63 -12.18 -1.46
N MET A 97 -4.13 -12.32 -0.23
CA MET A 97 -4.38 -13.45 0.66
C MET A 97 -4.62 -12.94 2.09
N SER A 98 -5.28 -13.73 2.93
CA SER A 98 -5.41 -13.39 4.35
C SER A 98 -4.07 -13.42 5.08
N ALA A 99 -3.96 -12.73 6.22
CA ALA A 99 -2.74 -12.73 7.03
C ALA A 99 -2.29 -14.15 7.42
N ASP A 100 -3.24 -15.03 7.77
CA ASP A 100 -2.97 -16.43 8.11
C ASP A 100 -2.46 -17.25 6.92
N GLU A 101 -2.99 -16.98 5.73
CA GLU A 101 -2.50 -17.62 4.50
C GLU A 101 -1.11 -17.13 4.11
N ILE A 102 -0.83 -15.84 4.28
CA ILE A 102 0.50 -15.27 4.02
C ILE A 102 1.53 -15.97 4.93
N ALA A 103 1.20 -16.10 6.22
CA ALA A 103 2.06 -16.74 7.21
C ALA A 103 2.25 -18.24 6.95
N SER A 104 1.19 -18.96 6.59
CA SER A 104 1.23 -20.43 6.41
C SER A 104 1.79 -20.87 5.05
N LYS A 105 1.38 -20.23 3.94
CA LYS A 105 1.80 -20.62 2.59
C LYS A 105 3.20 -20.13 2.25
N ASN A 106 3.58 -18.94 2.73
CA ASN A 106 4.89 -18.32 2.52
C ASN A 106 5.37 -18.35 1.05
N LYS A 107 4.44 -18.21 0.09
CA LYS A 107 4.73 -18.26 -1.35
C LYS A 107 3.70 -17.45 -2.12
N GLY A 108 4.14 -16.78 -3.19
CA GLY A 108 3.28 -15.99 -4.05
C GLY A 108 3.17 -14.52 -3.61
N VAL A 109 2.26 -13.81 -4.25
CA VAL A 109 1.94 -12.40 -3.94
C VAL A 109 1.05 -12.35 -2.72
N GLY A 110 1.50 -11.68 -1.66
CA GLY A 110 0.71 -11.46 -0.45
C GLY A 110 -0.07 -10.16 -0.51
N ILE A 111 0.54 -9.11 -1.07
CA ILE A 111 -0.07 -7.78 -1.21
C ILE A 111 0.21 -7.26 -2.62
N GLU A 112 -0.84 -6.85 -3.32
CA GLU A 112 -0.76 -6.14 -4.59
C GLU A 112 -0.55 -4.66 -4.33
N THR A 113 0.52 -4.09 -4.88
CA THR A 113 0.85 -2.68 -4.67
C THR A 113 0.02 -1.81 -5.61
N VAL A 114 -0.70 -0.84 -5.04
CA VAL A 114 -1.59 0.05 -5.79
C VAL A 114 -0.99 1.45 -5.93
N HIS A 115 -0.35 1.96 -4.88
CA HIS A 115 0.28 3.27 -4.85
C HIS A 115 1.56 3.21 -4.02
N CYS A 116 2.66 3.74 -4.54
CA CYS A 116 3.95 3.73 -3.84
C CYS A 116 4.59 5.12 -3.79
N LEU A 117 5.54 5.28 -2.86
CA LEU A 117 6.35 6.48 -2.79
C LEU A 117 7.09 6.69 -4.10
N ASN A 118 7.14 7.95 -4.55
CA ASN A 118 7.76 8.36 -5.81
C ASN A 118 7.07 7.83 -7.07
N ASP A 119 5.83 7.35 -7.02
CA ASP A 119 5.06 7.16 -8.25
C ASP A 119 4.48 8.48 -8.80
N GLY A 120 3.69 8.37 -9.87
CA GLY A 120 3.06 9.52 -10.50
C GLY A 120 2.12 10.29 -9.57
N LEU A 121 1.32 9.57 -8.78
CA LEU A 121 0.36 10.18 -7.85
C LEU A 121 1.08 10.87 -6.68
N TRP A 122 2.18 10.29 -6.17
CA TRP A 122 3.00 10.91 -5.13
C TRP A 122 3.60 12.24 -5.60
N ARG A 123 4.14 12.25 -6.82
CA ARG A 123 4.73 13.44 -7.45
C ARG A 123 3.70 14.50 -7.83
N LEU A 124 2.44 14.12 -8.00
CA LEU A 124 1.35 15.05 -8.27
C LEU A 124 1.23 16.05 -7.11
N ARG A 125 1.44 17.33 -7.42
CA ARG A 125 1.39 18.40 -6.42
C ARG A 125 -0.03 18.93 -6.23
N SER A 126 -0.77 19.07 -7.33
CA SER A 126 -2.13 19.57 -7.34
C SER A 126 -2.84 19.05 -8.57
N VAL A 127 -4.13 18.73 -8.44
CA VAL A 127 -5.04 18.58 -9.58
C VAL A 127 -5.72 19.93 -9.76
N LYS A 128 -5.37 20.65 -10.83
CA LYS A 128 -6.02 21.90 -11.27
C LYS A 128 -6.32 21.78 -12.74
#